data_AF-A0A087UGP5-F1
#
_entry.id   AF-A0A087UGP5-F1
#
_cell.length_a   1.000
_cell.length_b   1.000
_cell.length_c   1.000
_cell.angle_alpha   90.00
_cell.angle_beta   90.00
_cell.angle_gamma   90.00
#
_symmetry.space_group_name_H-M   'P 1'
#
loop_
_entity.id
_entity.type
_entity.pdbx_description
1 polymer ?
#
loop_
_entity_poly.entity_id
_entity_poly.type
_entity_poly.pdbx_seq_one_letter_code
_entity_poly.pdbx_strand_id
1 'polypeptide(L)' 'MTSDDDRYLTLCACRNRTATPTLIRSSLAATTGRLVSTSTVHRRLHKGGLHVRQPAICVTL' A
#
# COMPACT_ATOMS: atom_id res chain seq x y z
N MET A 1 1.40 -8.73 -13.95
CA MET A 1 0.76 -8.38 -12.66
C MET A 1 -0.73 -8.37 -12.94
N THR A 2 -1.48 -9.26 -12.30
CA THR A 2 -2.89 -9.48 -12.60
C THR A 2 -3.74 -8.40 -11.94
N SER A 3 -4.95 -8.16 -12.45
CA SER A 3 -5.91 -7.24 -11.85
C SER A 3 -6.27 -7.62 -10.41
N ASP A 4 -6.13 -8.91 -10.07
CA ASP A 4 -6.42 -9.47 -8.74
C ASP A 4 -5.37 -9.03 -7.69
N ASP A 5 -4.10 -9.02 -8.07
CA ASP A 5 -2.98 -8.61 -7.22
C ASP A 5 -3.09 -7.14 -6.79
N ASP A 6 -3.57 -6.27 -7.69
CA ASP A 6 -3.83 -4.85 -7.41
C ASP A 6 -5.02 -4.63 -6.47
N ARG A 7 -6.11 -5.36 -6.69
CA ARG A 7 -7.29 -5.34 -5.82
C ARG A 7 -6.93 -5.82 -4.43
N TYR A 8 -6.15 -6.90 -4.32
CA TYR A 8 -5.67 -7.43 -3.04
C TYR A 8 -4.79 -6.41 -2.32
N LEU A 9 -3.84 -5.78 -3.02
CA LEU A 9 -2.97 -4.73 -2.48
C LEU A 9 -3.77 -3.57 -1.89
N THR A 10 -4.76 -3.07 -2.63
CA THR A 10 -5.61 -1.96 -2.20
C THR A 10 -6.46 -2.35 -0.99
N LEU A 11 -7.04 -3.56 -0.99
CA LEU A 11 -7.83 -4.08 0.13
C LEU A 11 -6.98 -4.27 1.40
N CYS A 12 -5.78 -4.85 1.28
CA CYS A 12 -4.86 -5.05 2.39
C CYS A 12 -4.43 -3.73 3.01
N ALA A 13 -4.19 -2.72 2.18
CA ALA A 13 -3.78 -1.39 2.58
C ALA A 13 -4.92 -0.58 3.23
N CYS A 14 -6.15 -0.74 2.75
CA CYS A 14 -7.34 -0.16 3.38
C CYS A 14 -7.66 -0.82 4.73
N ARG A 15 -7.57 -2.15 4.83
CA ARG A 15 -7.83 -2.89 6.08
C ARG A 15 -6.74 -2.68 7.14
N ASN A 16 -5.50 -2.51 6.70
CA ASN A 16 -4.36 -2.31 7.59
C ASN A 16 -3.70 -0.97 7.26
N ARG A 17 -4.35 0.11 7.69
CA ARG A 17 -3.93 1.51 7.42
C ARG A 17 -2.51 1.84 7.94
N THR A 18 -1.99 1.01 8.85
CA THR A 18 -0.64 1.07 9.44
C THR A 18 0.28 -0.08 8.98
N ALA A 19 -0.15 -0.95 8.07
CA ALA A 19 0.70 -2.05 7.62
C ALA A 19 1.89 -1.55 6.81
N THR A 20 3.08 -1.98 7.25
CA THR A 20 4.33 -1.74 6.56
C THR A 20 4.29 -2.37 5.16
N PRO A 21 4.77 -1.69 4.10
CA PRO A 21 4.79 -2.22 2.73
C PRO A 21 5.43 -3.61 2.60
N THR A 22 6.38 -3.94 3.49
CA THR A 22 7.02 -5.25 3.59
C THR A 22 6.07 -6.37 4.03
N LEU A 23 5.16 -6.10 4.97
CA LEU A 23 4.15 -7.07 5.41
C LEU A 23 3.16 -7.38 4.29
N ILE A 24 2.69 -6.34 3.59
CA ILE A 24 1.78 -6.52 2.44
C ILE A 24 2.48 -7.33 1.34
N ARG A 25 3.76 -7.04 1.06
CA ARG A 25 4.55 -7.81 0.11
C ARG A 25 4.68 -9.29 0.50
N SER A 26 4.99 -9.59 1.76
CA SER A 26 5.13 -10.96 2.24
C SER A 26 3.82 -11.73 2.21
N SER A 27 2.71 -11.08 2.60
CA SER A 27 1.37 -11.67 2.53
C SER A 27 0.97 -12.00 1.10
N LEU A 28 1.19 -11.06 0.17
CA LEU A 28 0.89 -11.25 -1.23
C LEU A 28 1.78 -12.33 -1.89
N ALA A 29 3.04 -12.42 -1.49
CA ALA A 29 3.91 -13.51 -1.92
C ALA A 29 3.42 -14.88 -1.39
N ALA A 30 2.88 -14.94 -0.18
CA ALA A 30 2.31 -16.17 0.38
C ALA A 30 0.99 -16.58 -0.31
N THR A 31 0.16 -15.63 -0.72
CA THR A 31 -1.13 -15.90 -1.39
C THR A 31 -0.97 -16.19 -2.88
N THR A 32 -0.17 -15.40 -3.58
CA THR A 32 -0.02 -15.46 -5.05
C THR A 32 1.20 -16.28 -5.48
N GLY A 33 2.09 -16.64 -4.55
CA GLY A 33 3.36 -17.31 -4.86
C GLY A 33 4.35 -16.42 -5.62
N ARG A 34 4.07 -15.11 -5.72
CA ARG A 34 4.80 -14.18 -6.57
C ARG A 34 5.43 -13.06 -5.76
N LEU A 35 6.74 -12.87 -5.95
CA LEU A 35 7.47 -11.76 -5.34
C LEU A 35 7.17 -10.47 -6.11
N VAL A 36 6.52 -9.52 -5.44
CA VAL A 36 6.32 -8.16 -5.96
C VAL A 36 7.34 -7.24 -5.30
N SER A 37 8.00 -6.38 -6.08
CA SER A 37 9.01 -5.47 -5.52
C SER A 37 8.36 -4.45 -4.58
N THR A 38 9.07 -4.08 -3.52
CA THR A 38 8.65 -3.04 -2.57
C THR A 38 8.38 -1.71 -3.26
N SER A 39 9.12 -1.38 -4.31
CA SER A 39 8.90 -0.16 -5.11
C SER A 39 7.57 -0.18 -5.86
N THR A 40 7.10 -1.36 -6.27
CA THR A 40 5.80 -1.52 -6.94
C THR A 40 4.66 -1.43 -5.94
N VAL A 41 4.81 -2.05 -4.77
CA VAL A 41 3.87 -1.92 -3.63
C VAL A 41 3.75 -0.45 -3.22
N HIS A 42 4.89 0.23 -3.00
CA HIS A 42 4.91 1.63 -2.58
C HIS A 42 4.21 2.56 -3.60
N ARG A 43 4.50 2.41 -4.90
CA ARG A 43 3.86 3.22 -5.95
C ARG A 43 2.34 3.03 -5.97
N ARG A 44 1.84 1.83 -5.67
CA ARG A 44 0.39 1.54 -5.64
C ARG A 44 -0.29 2.03 -4.37
N LEU A 45 0.39 1.89 -3.22
CA LEU A 45 -0.06 2.50 -1.96
C LEU A 45 -0.19 4.02 -2.08
N HIS A 46 0.76 4.67 -2.77
CA HIS A 46 0.69 6.09 -3.09
C HIS A 46 -0.44 6.42 -4.07
N LYS A 47 -0.65 5.59 -5.10
CA LYS A 47 -1.74 5.77 -6.07
C LYS A 47 -3.13 5.63 -5.44
N GLY A 48 -3.27 4.81 -4.38
CA GLY A 48 -4.49 4.64 -3.59
C GLY A 48 -4.72 5.71 -2.51
N GLY A 49 -3.89 6.75 -2.42
CA GLY A 49 -4.09 7.89 -1.52
C GLY A 49 -3.77 7.65 -0.05
N LEU A 50 -3.14 6.52 0.32
CA LEU A 50 -2.88 6.16 1.72
C LEU A 50 -1.70 6.91 2.36
N HIS A 51 -1.00 7.77 1.61
CA HIS A 51 0.12 8.58 2.11
C HIS A 51 -0.05 10.08 1.95
N VAL A 52 -1.27 10.58 1.73
CA VAL A 52 -1.53 12.03 1.86
C VAL A 52 -1.90 12.33 3.31
N ARG A 53 -0.95 12.13 4.25
CA ARG A 53 -0.94 12.95 5.47
C ARG A 53 -0.34 14.28 5.04
N GLN A 54 -1.18 15.17 4.55
CA GLN A 54 -0.84 16.58 4.47
C GLN A 54 -0.79 17.08 5.92
N PRO A 55 0.35 17.55 6.43
CA PRO A 55 0.33 18.30 7.68
C PRO A 55 -0.53 19.54 7.41
N ALA A 56 -1.72 19.58 7.99
CA ALA A 56 -2.49 20.81 8.10
C ALA A 56 -1.68 21.71 9.04
N ILE A 57 -0.70 22.43 8.48
CA ILE A 57 -0.05 23.51 9.20
C ILE A 57 -1.12 24.59 9.32
N CYS A 58 -1.83 24.59 10.44
CA CYS A 58 -2.55 25.77 10.89
C CYS A 58 -1.46 26.73 11.37
N VAL A 59 -0.93 27.55 10.46
CA VAL A 59 -0.14 28.71 10.86
C VAL A 59 -1.14 29.68 11.47
N THR A 60 -1.17 29.76 12.80
CA THR A 60 -1.84 30.85 13.49
C THR A 60 -1.09 32.14 13.13
N LEU A 61 -1.67 32.96 12.26
CA LEU A 61 -1.27 34.35 12.04
C LEU A 61 -1.85 35.24 13.14
#